data_AF-A0A0D7ASI9-F1
#
_entry.id   AF-A0A0D7ASI9-F1
#
_cell.length_a   1.000
_cell.length_b   1.000
_cell.length_c   1.000
_cell.angle_alpha   90.00
_cell.angle_beta   90.00
_cell.angle_gamma   90.00
#
_symmetry.space_group_name_H-M   'P 1'
#
loop_
_entity.id
_entity.type
_entity.pdbx_description
1 polymer ?
#
loop_
_entity_poly.entity_id
_entity_poly.type
_entity_poly.pdbx_seq_one_letter_code
_entity_poly.pdbx_strand_id
1 'polypeptide(L)'
;SLTTFNLGPQVVCRGHCDDHDFSCGWSPLRSFGPFDYKKGGHVVFWELGIAFEFPPGTRIFFPSALLTHSNTRIQPHEQRYSVTSYSSGGEFQWVGRG
;
A
#
# COMPACT_ATOMS: atom_id res chain seq x y z
N SER A 1 13.58 0.79 -8.73
CA SER A 1 12.20 0.46 -8.32
C SER A 1 12.02 -1.03 -8.09
N LEU A 2 11.44 -1.39 -6.95
CA LEU A 2 11.03 -2.75 -6.58
C LEU A 2 9.51 -2.94 -6.74
N THR A 3 9.04 -4.19 -6.72
CA THR A 3 7.62 -4.52 -6.70
C THR A 3 7.36 -5.72 -5.80
N THR A 4 6.42 -5.57 -4.88
CA THR A 4 6.04 -6.59 -3.91
C THR A 4 4.64 -7.12 -4.22
N PHE A 5 4.54 -8.45 -4.32
CA PHE A 5 3.29 -9.18 -4.47
C PHE A 5 2.87 -9.75 -3.12
N ASN A 6 1.76 -9.27 -2.57
CA ASN A 6 1.20 -9.77 -1.33
C ASN A 6 0.11 -10.79 -1.69
N LEU A 7 0.42 -12.08 -1.52
CA LEU A 7 -0.35 -13.21 -2.10
C LEU A 7 -1.09 -14.09 -1.07
N GLY A 8 -1.07 -13.77 0.23
CA GLY A 8 -1.83 -14.54 1.23
C GLY A 8 -3.34 -14.48 0.96
N PRO A 9 -4.16 -15.40 1.50
CA PRO A 9 -5.60 -15.27 1.31
C PRO A 9 -6.11 -14.00 2.02
N GLN A 10 -5.58 -13.64 3.18
CA GLN A 10 -5.98 -12.45 3.94
C GLN A 10 -4.78 -11.55 4.21
N VAL A 11 -4.34 -10.81 3.19
CA VAL A 11 -3.26 -9.82 3.36
C VAL A 11 -3.73 -8.69 4.25
N VAL A 12 -3.33 -8.72 5.52
CA VAL A 12 -3.53 -7.64 6.48
C VAL A 12 -2.23 -6.92 6.71
N CYS A 13 -2.20 -5.62 6.47
CA CYS A 13 -1.06 -4.78 6.81
C CYS A 13 -1.37 -3.96 8.07
N ARG A 14 -0.51 -4.06 9.08
CA ARG A 14 -0.58 -3.18 10.27
C ARG A 14 -0.09 -1.78 9.89
N GLY A 15 -0.42 -0.78 10.70
CA GLY A 15 0.09 0.59 10.51
C GLY A 15 1.60 0.59 10.43
N HIS A 16 2.14 0.98 9.28
CA HIS A 16 3.57 1.10 9.01
C HIS A 16 3.80 2.23 8.00
N CYS A 17 5.05 2.69 7.95
CA CYS A 17 5.52 3.66 6.98
C CYS A 17 6.69 3.00 6.24
N ASP A 18 6.75 3.17 4.92
CA ASP A 18 7.86 2.65 4.11
C ASP A 18 9.03 3.65 4.16
N ASP A 19 9.64 3.79 5.33
CA ASP A 19 10.63 4.82 5.69
C ASP A 19 11.95 4.76 4.91
N HIS A 20 12.19 3.68 4.16
CA HIS A 20 13.34 3.51 3.27
C HIS A 20 13.05 3.90 1.81
N ASP A 21 11.80 4.20 1.48
CA ASP A 21 11.40 4.68 0.17
C ASP A 21 11.82 6.14 -0.04
N PHE A 22 11.97 6.52 -1.31
CA PHE A 22 12.21 7.88 -1.68
C PHE A 22 11.02 8.74 -1.25
N SER A 23 11.24 9.66 -0.32
CA SER A 23 10.15 10.44 0.32
C SER A 23 9.37 11.34 -0.64
N CYS A 24 10.00 11.80 -1.71
CA CYS A 24 9.32 12.53 -2.80
C CYS A 24 8.70 11.61 -3.85
N GLY A 25 8.85 10.29 -3.69
CA GLY A 25 8.30 9.27 -4.59
C GLY A 25 6.82 8.99 -4.34
N TRP A 26 6.17 8.45 -5.37
CA TRP A 26 4.79 7.99 -5.29
C TRP A 26 4.75 6.49 -5.53
N SER A 27 4.15 5.76 -4.58
CA SER A 27 4.08 4.30 -4.61
C SER A 27 2.69 3.86 -5.09
N PRO A 28 2.57 3.16 -6.24
CA PRO A 28 1.31 2.59 -6.66
C PRO A 28 0.93 1.40 -5.79
N LEU A 29 -0.28 1.39 -5.25
CA LEU A 29 -0.92 0.23 -4.61
C LEU A 29 -2.12 -0.22 -5.44
N ARG A 30 -2.25 -1.51 -5.70
CA ARG A 30 -3.42 -2.12 -6.34
C ARG A 30 -3.94 -3.30 -5.54
N SER A 31 -5.27 -3.40 -5.39
CA SER A 31 -5.93 -4.53 -4.73
C SER A 31 -6.56 -5.48 -5.72
N PHE A 32 -6.63 -6.76 -5.36
CA PHE A 32 -7.26 -7.84 -6.10
C PHE A 32 -7.92 -8.84 -5.13
N GLY A 33 -8.65 -9.79 -5.69
CA GLY A 33 -9.24 -10.92 -4.96
C GLY A 33 -10.74 -10.75 -4.71
N PRO A 34 -11.46 -11.86 -4.44
CA PRO A 34 -12.87 -11.84 -4.11
C PRO A 34 -13.08 -11.47 -2.62
N PHE A 35 -13.48 -10.23 -2.37
CA PHE A 35 -13.92 -9.75 -1.06
C PHE A 35 -14.98 -8.64 -1.20
N ASP A 36 -15.82 -8.47 -0.17
CA ASP A 36 -16.78 -7.38 -0.04
C ASP A 36 -16.08 -6.11 0.46
N TYR A 37 -15.65 -5.27 -0.49
CA TYR A 37 -14.90 -4.05 -0.22
C TYR A 37 -15.67 -3.00 0.58
N LYS A 38 -16.97 -3.18 0.81
CA LYS A 38 -17.80 -2.33 1.66
C LYS A 38 -17.76 -2.74 3.12
N LYS A 39 -17.28 -3.95 3.41
CA LYS A 39 -17.22 -4.53 4.76
C LYS A 39 -15.80 -4.71 5.30
N GLY A 40 -14.78 -4.57 4.46
CA GLY A 40 -13.39 -4.79 4.84
C GLY A 40 -12.41 -4.47 3.71
N GLY A 41 -11.12 -4.67 3.99
CA GLY A 41 -10.06 -4.36 3.03
C GLY A 41 -9.85 -2.87 2.70
N HIS A 42 -10.49 -1.96 3.45
CA HIS A 42 -10.33 -0.51 3.34
C HIS A 42 -8.86 -0.13 3.57
N VAL A 43 -8.41 0.92 2.90
CA VAL A 43 -7.10 1.54 3.15
C VAL A 43 -7.26 2.64 4.18
N VAL A 44 -6.32 2.71 5.12
CA VAL A 44 -6.29 3.72 6.17
C VAL A 44 -5.00 4.52 6.05
N PHE A 45 -5.11 5.85 6.06
CA PHE A 45 -3.99 6.79 6.21
C PHE A 45 -4.12 7.50 7.55
N TRP A 46 -3.20 7.20 8.46
CA TRP A 46 -3.34 7.58 9.86
C TRP A 46 -3.14 9.08 10.09
N GLU A 47 -2.13 9.69 9.45
CA GLU A 47 -1.85 11.14 9.56
C GLU A 47 -2.97 12.00 8.97
N LEU A 48 -3.69 11.46 7.97
CA LEU A 48 -4.82 12.13 7.34
C LEU A 48 -6.14 11.89 8.08
N GLY A 49 -6.19 10.93 9.01
CA GLY A 49 -7.42 10.54 9.71
C GLY A 49 -8.50 9.98 8.77
N ILE A 50 -8.11 9.44 7.60
CA ILE A 50 -9.06 8.93 6.60
C ILE A 50 -8.95 7.42 6.44
N ALA A 51 -10.11 6.79 6.24
CA ALA A 51 -10.24 5.43 5.79
C ALA A 51 -11.22 5.40 4.61
N PHE A 52 -10.91 4.65 3.57
CA PHE A 52 -11.73 4.58 2.37
C PHE A 52 -11.84 3.17 1.80
N GLU A 53 -12.99 2.89 1.19
CA GLU A 53 -13.25 1.66 0.45
C GLU A 53 -12.20 1.50 -0.67
N PHE A 54 -11.62 0.30 -0.79
CA PHE A 54 -10.61 0.03 -1.81
C PHE A 54 -10.95 -1.25 -2.58
N PRO A 55 -11.87 -1.15 -3.58
CA PRO A 55 -12.38 -2.31 -4.31
C PRO A 55 -11.31 -3.14 -5.05
N PRO A 56 -11.56 -4.44 -5.29
CA PRO A 56 -10.73 -5.23 -6.20
C PRO A 56 -10.62 -4.54 -7.58
N GLY A 57 -9.39 -4.41 -8.09
CA GLY A 57 -9.08 -3.75 -9.36
C GLY A 57 -8.72 -2.27 -9.25
N THR A 58 -8.96 -1.61 -8.11
CA THR A 58 -8.59 -0.19 -7.94
C THR A 58 -7.11 0.01 -7.70
N ARG A 59 -6.62 1.20 -8.09
CA ARG A 59 -5.25 1.64 -7.87
C ARG A 59 -5.25 3.02 -7.22
N ILE A 60 -4.36 3.22 -6.25
CA ILE A 60 -4.00 4.53 -5.71
C ILE A 60 -2.50 4.76 -5.89
N PHE A 61 -2.11 6.01 -5.86
CA PHE A 61 -0.72 6.44 -5.70
C PHE A 61 -0.67 7.29 -4.44
N PHE A 62 0.29 7.04 -3.57
CA PHE A 62 0.49 7.85 -2.36
C PHE A 62 1.97 7.84 -1.95
N PRO A 63 2.43 8.86 -1.19
CA PRO A 63 3.79 8.88 -0.68
C PRO A 63 3.92 7.90 0.50
N SER A 64 4.32 6.66 0.22
CA SER A 64 4.39 5.57 1.21
C SER A 64 5.37 5.83 2.35
N ALA A 65 6.42 6.62 2.10
CA ALA A 65 7.40 7.05 3.08
C ALA A 65 6.94 8.20 3.98
N LEU A 66 5.80 8.84 3.69
CA LEU A 66 5.29 10.00 4.43
C LEU A 66 3.98 9.70 5.17
N LEU A 67 3.25 8.67 4.76
CA LEU A 67 1.94 8.33 5.31
C LEU A 67 2.00 6.94 5.92
N THR A 68 1.82 6.87 7.24
CA THR A 68 1.54 5.62 7.91
C THR A 68 0.25 5.07 7.35
N HIS A 69 0.33 3.85 6.82
CA HIS A 69 -0.77 3.24 6.11
C HIS A 69 -0.98 1.79 6.54
N SER A 70 -2.22 1.34 6.36
CA SER A 70 -2.64 -0.02 6.71
C SER A 70 -3.86 -0.42 5.90
N ASN A 71 -4.32 -1.66 6.07
CA ASN A 71 -5.62 -2.07 5.59
C ASN A 71 -6.45 -2.77 6.68
N THR A 72 -7.76 -2.60 6.61
CA THR A 72 -8.67 -3.28 7.52
C THR A 72 -8.79 -4.76 7.15
N ARG A 73 -9.07 -5.62 8.12
CA ARG A 73 -9.32 -7.04 7.88
C ARG A 73 -10.49 -7.24 6.92
N ILE A 74 -10.44 -8.34 6.18
CA ILE A 74 -11.58 -8.88 5.40
C ILE A 74 -12.24 -10.00 6.20
N GLN A 75 -13.38 -10.52 5.72
CA GLN A 75 -14.07 -11.61 6.38
C GLN A 75 -13.28 -12.94 6.29
N PRO A 76 -13.45 -13.87 7.24
CA PRO A 76 -12.66 -15.10 7.30
C PRO A 76 -12.67 -15.99 6.05
N HIS A 77 -13.70 -15.89 5.21
CA HIS A 77 -13.86 -16.69 3.98
C HIS A 77 -13.45 -15.93 2.71
N GLU A 78 -13.08 -14.65 2.83
CA GLU A 78 -12.74 -13.79 1.71
C GLU A 78 -11.24 -13.88 1.37
N GLN A 79 -10.91 -13.47 0.15
CA GLN A 79 -9.52 -13.41 -0.30
C GLN A 79 -9.16 -12.04 -0.87
N ARG A 80 -8.05 -11.47 -0.39
CA ARG A 80 -7.51 -10.19 -0.84
C ARG A 80 -6.01 -10.28 -1.08
N TYR A 81 -5.61 -9.86 -2.26
CA TYR A 81 -4.21 -9.71 -2.67
C TYR A 81 -3.90 -8.25 -2.96
N SER A 82 -2.62 -7.90 -2.97
CA SER A 82 -2.19 -6.58 -3.43
C SER A 82 -0.83 -6.58 -4.07
N VAL A 83 -0.64 -5.70 -5.04
CA VAL A 83 0.64 -5.39 -5.67
C VAL A 83 1.00 -3.96 -5.32
N THR A 84 2.22 -3.74 -4.85
CA THR A 84 2.78 -2.40 -4.61
C THR A 84 4.13 -2.27 -5.28
N SER A 85 4.46 -1.08 -5.79
CA SER A 85 5.78 -0.76 -6.30
C SER A 85 6.32 0.47 -5.58
N TYR A 86 7.63 0.53 -5.41
CA TYR A 86 8.30 1.62 -4.70
C TYR A 86 9.74 1.76 -5.19
N SER A 87 10.37 2.88 -4.87
CA SER A 87 11.78 3.14 -5.17
C SER A 87 12.48 3.57 -3.90
N SER A 88 13.60 2.92 -3.56
CA SER A 88 14.36 3.29 -2.36
C SER A 88 14.97 4.68 -2.51
N GLY A 89 15.05 5.44 -1.42
CA GLY A 89 15.78 6.71 -1.40
C GLY A 89 17.26 6.55 -1.78
N GLY A 90 17.84 5.39 -1.49
CA GLY A 90 19.22 5.04 -1.86
C GLY A 90 19.46 4.94 -3.38
N GLU A 91 18.41 4.76 -4.20
CA GLU A 91 18.54 4.82 -5.66
C GLU A 91 18.83 6.25 -6.15
N PHE A 92 18.38 7.27 -5.41
CA PHE A 92 18.48 8.67 -5.80
C PHE A 92 19.64 9.44 -5.13
N GLN A 93 20.28 8.85 -4.12
CA GLN A 93 21.35 9.49 -3.34
C GLN A 93 22.62 9.86 -4.15
N TRP A 94 22.75 9.36 -5.38
CA TRP A 94 23.90 9.58 -6.26
C TRP A 94 23.61 10.50 -7.46
N VAL A 95 22.37 10.99 -7.62
CA VAL A 95 21.95 11.78 -8.79
C VAL A 95 22.64 13.16 -8.86
N GLY A 96 23.30 13.62 -7.79
CA GLY A 96 24.01 14.90 -7.72
C GLY A 96 25.53 14.81 -7.53
N ARG A 97 26.17 13.64 -7.74
CA ARG A 97 27.63 13.50 -7.65
C ARG A 97 28.27 13.36 -9.04
N GLY A 98 28.00 14.34 -9.90
CA GLY A 98 28.73 14.60 -11.14
C GLY A 98 29.70 15.75 -10.95
#